data_AF-A0A1U8AHA7-F1
#
_entry.id   AF-A0A1U8AHA7-F1
#
_cell.length_a   1.000
_cell.length_b   1.000
_cell.length_c   1.000
_cell.angle_alpha   90.00
_cell.angle_beta   90.00
_cell.angle_gamma   90.00
#
_symmetry.space_group_name_H-M   'P 1'
#
loop_
_entity.id
_entity.type
_entity.pdbx_description
1 polymer ?
#
loop_
_entity_poly.entity_id
_entity_poly.type
_entity_poly.pdbx_seq_one_letter_code
_entity_poly.pdbx_strand_id
1 'polypeptide(L)'
;MLHRNLINRARFIVVFSCVLLVVVECSNPQVKCSKTCVADNCNSVGIRYGKFCGVGWTGCPGEKPCDDLDACCKTHDECVEKKGQTWSDLGMSSKDKGIFTRS
;
A
#
# COMPACT_ATOMS: atom_id res chain seq x y z
N MET A 1 -5.57 52.04 5.95
CA MET A 1 -4.46 51.05 6.00
C MET A 1 -4.87 49.74 6.68
N LEU A 2 -5.68 49.77 7.75
CA LEU A 2 -6.21 48.56 8.43
C LEU A 2 -6.92 47.55 7.49
N HIS A 3 -7.76 48.02 6.56
CA HIS A 3 -8.56 47.14 5.69
C HIS A 3 -7.69 46.31 4.72
N ARG A 4 -6.63 46.89 4.16
CA ARG A 4 -5.68 46.18 3.29
C ARG A 4 -4.88 45.12 4.06
N ASN A 5 -4.50 45.41 5.30
CA ASN A 5 -3.80 44.46 6.16
C ASN A 5 -4.71 43.28 6.56
N LEU A 6 -5.99 43.54 6.82
CA LEU A 6 -6.96 42.50 7.14
C LEU A 6 -7.22 41.58 5.92
N ILE A 7 -7.36 42.15 4.72
CA ILE A 7 -7.49 41.38 3.47
C ILE A 7 -6.24 40.52 3.23
N ASN A 8 -5.04 41.07 3.39
CA ASN A 8 -3.80 40.33 3.17
C ASN A 8 -3.63 39.18 4.18
N ARG A 9 -4.04 39.37 5.44
CA ARG A 9 -4.05 38.30 6.45
C ARG A 9 -5.03 37.19 6.11
N ALA A 10 -6.25 37.53 5.69
CA ALA A 10 -7.24 36.55 5.27
C ALA A 10 -6.75 35.72 4.06
N ARG A 11 -6.13 36.37 3.07
CA ARG A 11 -5.56 35.69 1.90
C ARG A 11 -4.43 34.74 2.30
N PHE A 12 -3.55 35.15 3.21
CA PHE A 12 -2.45 34.31 3.66
C PHE A 12 -2.97 33.07 4.42
N ILE A 13 -3.99 33.25 5.27
CA ILE A 13 -4.64 32.14 5.99
C ILE A 13 -5.30 31.16 5.03
N VAL A 14 -6.03 31.65 4.02
CA VAL A 14 -6.69 30.79 3.03
C VAL A 14 -5.65 30.01 2.22
N VAL A 15 -4.60 30.67 1.71
CA VAL A 15 -3.55 30.01 0.94
C VAL A 15 -2.82 28.97 1.80
N PHE A 16 -2.42 29.33 3.02
CA PHE A 16 -1.74 28.41 3.94
C PHE A 16 -2.63 27.22 4.32
N SER A 17 -3.92 27.47 4.59
CA SER A 17 -4.90 26.41 4.87
C SER A 17 -5.10 25.47 3.68
N CYS A 18 -5.20 26.00 2.45
CA CYS A 18 -5.30 25.16 1.25
C CYS A 18 -4.04 24.32 1.05
N VAL A 19 -2.86 24.89 1.27
CA VAL A 19 -1.58 24.16 1.19
C VAL A 19 -1.52 23.06 2.25
N LEU A 20 -1.95 23.33 3.48
CA LEU A 20 -2.01 22.33 4.53
C LEU A 20 -2.97 21.18 4.21
N LEU A 21 -4.17 21.48 3.68
CA LEU A 21 -5.12 20.43 3.27
C LEU A 21 -4.52 19.50 2.20
N VAL A 22 -3.83 20.06 1.20
CA VAL A 22 -3.15 19.27 0.15
C VAL A 22 -2.04 18.38 0.74
N VAL A 23 -1.29 18.88 1.73
CA VAL A 23 -0.21 18.10 2.38
C VAL A 23 -0.77 16.95 3.22
N VAL A 24 -1.92 17.15 3.89
CA VAL A 24 -2.59 16.10 4.68
C VAL A 24 -3.06 14.95 3.80
N GLU A 25 -3.56 15.22 2.59
CA GLU A 25 -4.00 14.18 1.66
C GLU A 25 -2.83 13.31 1.13
N CYS A 26 -1.62 13.87 1.09
CA CYS A 26 -0.42 13.21 0.56
C CYS A 26 0.40 12.44 1.61
N SER A 27 0.08 12.57 2.90
CA SER A 27 0.84 11.95 4.00
C SER A 27 0.29 10.60 4.44
N ASN A 28 -0.67 10.03 3.70
CA ASN A 28 -0.93 8.60 3.77
C ASN A 28 0.35 7.91 3.24
N PRO A 29 1.07 7.10 4.03
CA PRO A 29 2.27 6.42 3.57
C PRO A 29 1.89 5.67 2.30
N GLN A 30 2.28 6.21 1.14
CA GLN A 30 1.86 5.68 -0.14
C GLN A 30 2.53 4.33 -0.30
N VAL A 31 1.89 3.29 0.21
CA VAL A 31 2.11 1.93 -0.24
C VAL A 31 1.82 2.01 -1.73
N LYS A 32 2.89 2.02 -2.52
CA LYS A 32 2.79 2.23 -3.96
C LYS A 32 2.01 1.05 -4.53
N CYS A 33 0.72 1.24 -4.71
CA CYS A 33 -0.19 0.17 -5.08
C CYS A 33 -0.26 0.05 -6.61
N SER A 34 -0.43 -1.17 -7.11
CA SER A 34 -0.54 -1.45 -8.55
C SER A 34 -1.97 -1.37 -9.05
N LYS A 35 -2.17 -0.77 -10.22
CA LYS A 35 -3.44 -0.79 -10.99
C LYS A 35 -3.35 -1.61 -12.27
N THR A 36 -2.16 -2.10 -12.61
CA THR A 36 -1.87 -2.77 -13.89
C THR A 36 -1.28 -4.14 -13.63
N CYS A 37 -1.58 -5.09 -14.53
CA CYS A 37 -0.96 -6.41 -14.49
C CYS A 37 0.50 -6.31 -14.95
N VAL A 38 1.43 -6.66 -14.08
CA VAL A 38 2.88 -6.63 -14.33
C VAL A 38 3.44 -8.04 -14.26
N ALA A 39 4.52 -8.30 -14.99
CA ALA A 39 5.31 -9.53 -14.88
C ALA A 39 6.80 -9.17 -14.97
N ASP A 40 7.35 -8.74 -13.84
CA ASP A 40 8.74 -8.30 -13.71
C ASP A 40 9.51 -9.18 -12.72
N ASN A 41 10.80 -9.39 -13.01
CA ASN A 41 11.73 -10.11 -12.13
C ASN A 41 11.26 -11.53 -11.75
N CYS A 42 10.51 -12.23 -12.61
CA CYS A 42 9.85 -13.52 -12.31
C CYS A 42 10.76 -14.62 -11.72
N ASN A 43 12.07 -14.52 -11.95
CA ASN A 43 13.07 -15.52 -11.49
C ASN A 43 13.94 -15.00 -10.33
N SER A 44 13.49 -13.97 -9.61
CA SER A 44 14.23 -13.35 -8.50
C SER A 44 13.33 -13.15 -7.29
N VAL A 45 13.90 -12.99 -6.10
CA VAL A 45 13.15 -12.77 -4.84
C VAL A 45 12.29 -11.49 -4.89
N GLY A 46 12.65 -10.52 -5.75
CA GLY A 46 11.91 -9.29 -5.98
C GLY A 46 10.84 -9.39 -7.08
N ILE A 47 10.13 -10.52 -7.20
CA ILE A 47 9.08 -10.68 -8.21
C ILE A 47 8.02 -9.58 -8.10
N ARG A 48 7.47 -9.17 -9.24
CA ARG A 48 6.23 -8.40 -9.33
C ARG A 48 5.35 -9.06 -10.37
N TYR A 49 4.35 -9.80 -9.90
CA TYR A 49 3.41 -10.50 -10.75
C TYR A 49 1.98 -10.03 -10.47
N GLY A 50 1.20 -9.84 -11.54
CA GLY A 50 -0.15 -9.33 -11.46
C GLY A 50 -0.18 -7.95 -10.78
N LYS A 51 -1.11 -7.77 -9.85
CA LYS A 51 -1.21 -6.56 -9.03
C LYS A 51 -0.80 -6.79 -7.59
N PHE A 52 -0.83 -8.04 -7.10
CA PHE A 52 -0.74 -8.37 -5.68
C PHE A 52 0.46 -9.27 -5.33
N CYS A 53 1.14 -9.91 -6.29
CA CYS A 53 2.25 -10.81 -5.95
C CYS A 53 3.59 -10.08 -5.90
N GLY A 54 4.14 -9.89 -4.69
CA GLY A 54 5.52 -9.46 -4.48
C GLY A 54 5.77 -8.87 -3.09
N VAL A 55 7.02 -8.87 -2.63
CA VAL A 55 7.37 -8.28 -1.33
C VAL A 55 7.24 -6.76 -1.39
N GLY A 56 6.39 -6.19 -0.55
CA GLY A 56 6.10 -4.74 -0.56
C GLY A 56 5.39 -4.28 -1.84
N TRP A 57 4.77 -5.21 -2.58
CA TRP A 57 4.01 -4.94 -3.78
C TRP A 57 2.58 -5.43 -3.56
N THR A 58 1.61 -4.53 -3.74
CA THR A 58 0.20 -4.88 -3.58
C THR A 58 -0.68 -4.06 -4.51
N GLY A 59 -1.91 -4.51 -4.76
CA GLY A 59 -2.85 -3.84 -5.65
C GLY A 59 -3.59 -2.71 -4.94
N CYS A 60 -4.08 -1.73 -5.70
CA CYS A 60 -4.86 -0.65 -5.11
C CYS A 60 -6.23 -1.14 -4.60
N PRO A 61 -6.83 -0.47 -3.60
CA PRO A 61 -8.16 -0.81 -3.10
C PRO A 61 -9.19 -0.88 -4.23
N GLY A 62 -9.95 -1.99 -4.27
CA GLY A 62 -10.97 -2.22 -5.30
C GLY A 62 -10.46 -2.86 -6.59
N GLU A 63 -9.15 -3.00 -6.78
CA GLU A 63 -8.60 -3.69 -7.95
C GLU A 63 -8.95 -5.19 -7.92
N LYS A 64 -9.32 -5.71 -9.09
CA LYS A 64 -9.49 -7.14 -9.31
C LYS A 64 -8.14 -7.79 -9.65
N PRO A 65 -7.89 -9.03 -9.19
CA PRO A 65 -6.74 -9.81 -9.62
C PRO A 65 -6.67 -9.99 -11.14
N CYS A 66 -5.47 -10.12 -11.66
CA CYS A 66 -5.21 -10.36 -13.08
C CYS A 66 -5.56 -11.79 -13.51
N ASP A 67 -5.36 -12.76 -12.61
CA ASP A 67 -5.64 -14.19 -12.79
C ASP A 67 -5.83 -14.89 -11.43
N ASP A 68 -5.96 -16.21 -11.43
CA ASP A 68 -6.18 -17.01 -10.21
C ASP A 68 -4.96 -16.99 -9.28
N LEU A 69 -3.74 -16.91 -9.83
CA LEU A 69 -2.51 -16.81 -9.04
C LEU A 69 -2.46 -15.47 -8.30
N ASP A 70 -2.75 -14.37 -9.00
CA ASP A 70 -2.83 -13.03 -8.41
C ASP A 70 -3.97 -12.94 -7.38
N ALA A 71 -5.04 -13.73 -7.52
CA ALA A 71 -6.13 -13.81 -6.54
C ALA A 71 -5.67 -14.45 -5.22
N CYS A 72 -4.80 -15.45 -5.29
CA CYS A 72 -4.13 -16.01 -4.11
C CYS A 72 -3.28 -14.95 -3.40
N CYS A 73 -2.51 -14.17 -4.15
CA CYS A 73 -1.68 -13.09 -3.58
C CYS A 73 -2.52 -11.99 -2.93
N LYS A 74 -3.63 -11.60 -3.55
CA LYS A 74 -4.57 -10.64 -2.94
C LYS A 74 -5.09 -11.14 -1.58
N THR A 75 -5.49 -12.40 -1.52
CA THR A 75 -5.99 -13.04 -0.29
C THR A 75 -4.89 -13.11 0.78
N HIS A 76 -3.66 -13.41 0.37
CA HIS A 76 -2.50 -13.43 1.24
C HIS A 76 -2.23 -12.05 1.86
N ASP A 77 -2.20 -10.99 1.05
CA ASP A 77 -1.96 -9.63 1.52
C ASP A 77 -3.02 -9.18 2.52
N GLU A 78 -4.31 -9.42 2.23
CA GLU A 78 -5.41 -9.11 3.15
C GLU A 78 -5.32 -9.88 4.47
N CYS A 79 -4.82 -11.13 4.44
CA CYS A 79 -4.61 -11.93 5.64
C CYS A 79 -3.48 -11.34 6.51
N VAL A 80 -2.36 -10.98 5.88
CA VAL A 80 -1.18 -10.43 6.55
C VAL A 80 -1.46 -9.04 7.11
N GLU A 81 -2.18 -8.19 6.38
CA GLU A 81 -2.58 -6.85 6.83
C GLU A 81 -3.46 -6.93 8.08
N LYS A 82 -4.44 -7.85 8.12
CA LYS A 82 -5.36 -8.01 9.26
C LYS A 82 -4.70 -8.66 10.48
N LYS A 83 -3.67 -9.49 10.28
CA LYS A 83 -3.06 -10.29 11.36
C LYS A 83 -1.74 -9.73 11.90
N GLY A 84 -1.17 -8.70 11.29
CA GLY A 84 -0.08 -7.90 11.85
C GLY A 84 1.25 -8.65 11.97
N GLN A 85 2.23 -8.22 11.18
CA GLN A 85 3.59 -8.75 11.17
C GLN A 85 4.37 -8.36 12.44
N THR A 86 4.54 -9.28 13.38
CA THR A 86 5.86 -9.44 13.98
C THR A 86 6.31 -10.88 13.76
N TRP A 87 7.54 -11.05 13.30
CA TRP A 87 8.18 -12.37 13.16
C TRP A 87 8.24 -13.12 14.51
N SER A 88 8.07 -12.39 15.61
CA SER A 88 7.94 -12.87 16.98
C SER A 88 6.53 -13.32 17.38
N ASP A 89 5.46 -12.77 16.78
CA ASP A 89 4.06 -13.09 17.13
C ASP A 89 3.44 -14.16 16.22
N LEU A 90 4.07 -14.48 15.08
CA LEU A 90 3.56 -15.49 14.16
C LEU A 90 3.68 -16.93 14.64
N GLY A 91 4.22 -17.19 15.84
CA GLY A 91 4.10 -18.49 16.51
C GLY A 91 4.29 -19.69 15.58
N MET A 92 5.21 -19.61 14.61
CA MET A 92 5.41 -20.65 13.61
C MET A 92 6.05 -21.84 14.32
N SER A 93 5.20 -22.69 14.87
CA SER A 93 5.55 -24.05 15.23
C SER A 93 5.98 -24.77 13.95
N SER A 94 7.05 -25.55 14.01
CA SER A 94 7.62 -26.31 12.89
C SER A 94 6.61 -27.15 12.09
N LYS A 95 5.37 -27.33 12.55
CA LYS A 95 4.29 -28.04 11.86
C LYS A 95 3.69 -27.29 10.67
N ASP A 96 3.78 -25.95 10.64
CA ASP A 96 3.20 -25.16 9.54
C ASP A 96 4.18 -24.91 8.38
N LYS A 97 5.44 -25.34 8.55
CA LYS A 97 6.47 -25.33 7.49
C LYS A 97 6.16 -26.28 6.32
N GLY A 98 5.17 -27.17 6.47
CA GLY A 98 4.77 -28.14 5.45
C GLY A 98 3.84 -27.60 4.35
N ILE A 99 3.27 -26.40 4.51
CA ILE A 99 2.39 -25.79 3.49
C ILE A 99 3.19 -25.06 2.40
N PHE A 100 4.41 -24.60 2.69
CA PHE A 100 5.27 -23.90 1.72
C PHE A 100 6.31 -24.83 1.04
N THR A 101 6.32 -26.12 1.36
CA THR A 101 7.29 -27.10 0.81
C THR A 101 6.66 -28.18 -0.07
N ARG A 102 5.37 -28.09 -0.40
CA ARG A 102 4.78 -29.02 -1.37
C ARG A 102 4.92 -28.47 -2.79
N SER A 103 5.95 -29.01 -3.45
CA SER A 103 6.23 -28.97 -4.89
C SER A 103 5.03 -29.25 -5.77
#